data_AF-A0AAV0VEU1-F1
#
_entry.id   AF-A0AAV0VEU1-F1
#
_cell.length_a   1.000
_cell.length_b   1.000
_cell.length_c   1.000
_cell.angle_alpha   90.00
_cell.angle_beta   90.00
_cell.angle_gamma   90.00
#
_symmetry.space_group_name_H-M   'P 1'
#
loop_
_entity.id
_entity.type
_entity.pdbx_description
1 polymer ?
#
loop_
_entity_poly.entity_id
_entity_poly.type
_entity_poly.pdbx_seq_one_letter_code
_entity_poly.pdbx_strand_id
1 'polypeptide(L)'
;MALGYEVPIVLPPIRPPFARNESCMLLLSYENDEQRVQYEEDMARYFGVPLPSYIRQSQEKAAANLRTPTSVQLLSTRFPPSSSPVKKDSASSKTILPLLQGLPLLLDSPTLTDGSTETDQSGEEAKLRVSRERNRLHAQRTRIRKRELLESLKERIQALQDEFQLLKQAYDFYTTAVWLVRLGHVHDIPCGLKLEQVGVSTIEDRDEEGQLYESLKMTSCLQESDCDDKTHEQEKDCTEMKDNDDVCACPDEQVNSNGKRPYLSTDTGSKMLSCSKEERERMRRERNRLHARRARLRKKLVLEKSQQAVHDLRERNNHLRSRLSMLVSSIYGLETCLDDPDAMS
;
A
#
# COMPACT_ATOMS: atom_id res chain seq x y z
N MET A 1 1.39 69.07 -24.45
CA MET A 1 0.20 68.68 -23.67
C MET A 1 0.44 67.27 -23.17
N ALA A 2 0.82 67.13 -21.91
CA ALA A 2 1.09 65.82 -21.30
C ALA A 2 -0.22 65.31 -20.67
N LEU A 3 -0.76 64.23 -21.22
CA LEU A 3 -1.92 63.55 -20.66
C LEU A 3 -1.42 62.61 -19.55
N GLY A 4 -1.38 63.14 -18.33
CA GLY A 4 -1.14 62.35 -17.12
C GLY A 4 -2.40 61.59 -16.73
N TYR A 5 -2.44 60.29 -17.07
CA TYR A 5 -3.37 59.32 -16.48
C TYR A 5 -2.55 58.24 -15.79
N GLU A 6 -2.10 58.52 -14.57
CA GLU A 6 -1.66 57.46 -13.65
C GLU A 6 -2.91 56.90 -12.96
N VAL A 7 -3.46 55.82 -13.50
CA VAL A 7 -4.44 55.01 -12.80
C VAL A 7 -3.66 53.98 -11.98
N PRO A 8 -3.73 54.01 -10.63
CA PRO A 8 -3.06 53.02 -9.81
C PRO A 8 -3.69 51.65 -10.07
N ILE A 9 -2.86 50.71 -10.53
CA ILE A 9 -3.26 49.31 -10.72
C ILE A 9 -3.44 48.69 -9.34
N VAL A 10 -4.69 48.63 -8.87
CA VAL A 10 -5.04 47.90 -7.65
C VAL A 10 -5.09 46.42 -7.99
N LEU A 11 -4.01 45.70 -7.70
CA LEU A 11 -3.99 44.24 -7.83
C LEU A 11 -4.92 43.61 -6.78
N PRO A 12 -5.77 42.64 -7.17
CA PRO A 12 -6.64 41.94 -6.22
C PRO A 12 -5.79 41.16 -5.20
N PRO A 13 -6.29 41.00 -3.95
CA PRO A 13 -5.56 40.29 -2.91
C PRO A 13 -5.28 38.85 -3.35
N ILE A 14 -3.99 38.52 -3.45
CA ILE A 14 -3.49 37.17 -3.73
C ILE A 14 -3.89 36.30 -2.55
N ARG A 15 -4.98 35.55 -2.69
CA ARG A 15 -5.41 34.56 -1.72
C ARG A 15 -4.40 33.40 -1.77
N PRO A 16 -3.71 33.05 -0.67
CA PRO A 16 -2.76 31.96 -0.69
C PRO A 16 -3.47 30.66 -1.10
N PRO A 17 -2.95 29.89 -2.09
CA PRO A 17 -3.59 28.69 -2.61
C PRO A 17 -3.60 27.50 -1.63
N PHE A 18 -3.20 27.68 -0.38
CA PHE A 18 -2.96 26.59 0.58
C PHE A 18 -4.15 26.27 1.52
N ALA A 19 -5.34 26.83 1.28
CA ALA A 19 -6.51 26.59 2.16
C ALA A 19 -7.43 25.44 1.72
N ARG A 20 -6.94 24.45 0.94
CA ARG A 20 -7.73 23.26 0.58
C ARG A 20 -6.90 21.98 0.61
N ASN A 21 -6.94 21.29 1.75
CA ASN A 21 -7.38 19.89 1.87
C ASN A 21 -7.07 19.36 3.28
N GLU A 22 -7.84 19.78 4.28
CA GLU A 22 -7.93 19.08 5.58
C GLU A 22 -8.76 17.78 5.47
N SER A 23 -9.17 17.38 4.26
CA SER A 23 -10.11 16.28 4.04
C SER A 23 -9.49 14.87 4.03
N CYS A 24 -8.16 14.72 4.17
CA CYS A 24 -7.52 13.39 4.05
C CYS A 24 -7.13 12.72 5.38
N MET A 25 -7.26 13.41 6.53
CA MET A 25 -7.02 12.82 7.86
C MET A 25 -8.32 12.37 8.56
N LEU A 26 -9.47 12.43 7.88
CA LEU A 26 -10.80 12.11 8.43
C LEU A 26 -11.30 10.68 8.15
N LEU A 27 -10.46 9.75 7.68
CA LEU A 27 -10.92 8.39 7.36
C LEU A 27 -10.75 7.34 8.47
N LEU A 28 -10.40 7.80 9.68
CA LEU A 28 -10.81 7.16 10.93
C LEU A 28 -11.50 8.18 11.83
N SER A 29 -12.45 8.94 11.27
CA SER A 29 -13.45 9.59 12.10
C SER A 29 -14.24 8.49 12.78
N TYR A 30 -13.85 8.11 13.99
CA TYR A 30 -14.78 7.43 14.88
C TYR A 30 -16.00 8.36 14.97
N GLU A 31 -17.17 7.90 14.54
CA GLU A 31 -18.40 8.71 14.51
C GLU A 31 -18.81 9.19 15.92
N ASN A 32 -18.15 8.68 16.96
CA ASN A 32 -18.28 9.12 18.34
C ASN A 32 -16.93 8.93 19.08
N ASP A 33 -16.47 9.95 19.80
CA ASP A 33 -15.28 9.87 20.67
C ASP A 33 -15.35 8.69 21.65
N GLU A 34 -16.56 8.28 22.05
CA GLU A 34 -16.78 7.12 22.91
C GLU A 34 -16.37 5.80 22.23
N GLN A 35 -16.62 5.64 20.92
CA GLN A 35 -16.21 4.44 20.18
C GLN A 35 -14.69 4.35 20.06
N ARG A 36 -14.02 5.49 19.91
CA ARG A 36 -12.56 5.55 19.88
C ARG A 36 -11.97 5.11 21.22
N VAL A 37 -12.50 5.64 22.33
CA VAL A 37 -12.04 5.29 23.67
C VAL A 37 -12.29 3.82 23.96
N GLN A 38 -13.45 3.28 23.56
CA GLN A 38 -13.76 1.85 23.72
C GLN A 38 -12.78 0.97 22.94
N TYR A 39 -12.46 1.34 21.69
CA TYR A 39 -11.49 0.61 20.87
C TYR A 39 -10.07 0.66 21.45
N GLU A 40 -9.63 1.83 21.93
CA GLU A 40 -8.35 2.00 22.63
C GLU A 40 -8.30 1.14 23.91
N GLU A 41 -9.41 1.06 24.66
CA GLU A 41 -9.51 0.23 25.86
C GLU A 41 -9.43 -1.27 25.56
N ASP A 42 -10.17 -1.73 24.54
CA ASP A 42 -10.16 -3.13 24.12
C ASP A 42 -8.78 -3.55 23.61
N MET A 43 -8.09 -2.67 22.88
CA MET A 43 -6.72 -2.90 22.41
C MET A 43 -5.74 -2.94 23.59
N ALA A 44 -5.83 -2.03 24.54
CA ALA A 44 -4.97 -2.03 25.73
C ALA A 44 -5.16 -3.30 26.57
N ARG A 45 -6.41 -3.74 26.77
CA ARG A 45 -6.76 -4.98 27.46
C ARG A 45 -6.24 -6.21 26.71
N TYR A 46 -6.37 -6.22 25.39
CA TYR A 46 -5.90 -7.32 24.54
C TYR A 46 -4.37 -7.46 24.55
N PHE A 47 -3.63 -6.34 24.57
CA PHE A 47 -2.16 -6.35 24.59
C PHE A 47 -1.55 -6.33 26.00
N GLY A 48 -2.36 -6.25 27.06
CA GLY A 48 -1.88 -6.12 28.45
C GLY A 48 -1.09 -4.84 28.70
N VAL A 49 -1.33 -3.80 27.90
CA VAL A 49 -0.67 -2.50 28.04
C VAL A 49 -1.48 -1.67 29.03
N PRO A 50 -0.83 -1.01 30.02
CA PRO A 50 -1.55 -0.16 30.95
C PRO A 50 -2.29 0.97 30.23
N LEU A 51 -3.58 1.18 30.55
CA LEU A 51 -4.38 2.26 29.96
C LEU A 51 -3.73 3.63 30.23
N PRO A 52 -3.76 4.56 29.25
CA PRO A 52 -3.38 5.95 29.46
C PRO A 52 -4.11 6.60 30.64
N SER A 53 -3.45 7.51 31.34
CA SER A 53 -3.96 8.13 32.57
C SER A 53 -5.28 8.88 32.38
N TYR A 54 -5.53 9.47 31.21
CA TYR A 54 -6.78 10.19 30.92
C TYR A 54 -8.00 9.26 30.88
N ILE A 55 -7.85 8.03 30.38
CA ILE A 55 -8.94 7.02 30.34
C ILE A 55 -9.25 6.55 31.76
N ARG A 56 -8.22 6.32 32.59
CA ARG A 56 -8.41 5.92 34.00
C ARG A 56 -9.12 7.01 34.82
N GLN A 57 -8.78 8.28 34.61
CA GLN A 57 -9.41 9.39 35.33
C GLN A 57 -10.90 9.54 35.00
N SER A 58 -11.31 9.23 33.76
CA SER A 58 -12.72 9.23 33.37
C SER A 58 -13.52 8.17 34.13
N GLN A 59 -12.99 6.94 34.24
CA GLN A 59 -13.62 5.86 35.01
C GLN A 59 -13.67 6.16 36.51
N GLU A 60 -12.62 6.78 37.08
CA GLU A 60 -12.63 7.18 38.49
C GLU A 60 -13.68 8.26 38.80
N LYS A 61 -13.89 9.23 37.90
CA LYS A 61 -14.96 10.23 38.04
C LYS A 61 -16.35 9.61 37.93
N ALA A 62 -16.55 8.66 37.02
CA ALA A 62 -17.82 7.94 36.91
C ALA A 62 -18.10 7.08 38.15
N ALA A 63 -17.08 6.40 38.68
CA ALA A 63 -17.19 5.58 39.89
C ALA A 63 -17.36 6.42 41.18
N ALA A 64 -16.85 7.65 41.22
CA ALA A 64 -17.04 8.57 42.34
C ALA A 64 -18.51 8.99 42.53
N ASN A 65 -19.31 8.99 41.46
CA ASN A 65 -20.74 9.34 41.52
C ASN A 65 -21.64 8.16 41.95
N LEU A 66 -21.10 6.96 42.13
CA LEU A 66 -21.86 5.75 42.47
C LEU A 66 -21.48 5.12 43.81
N ARG A 67 -20.64 5.78 44.63
CA ARG A 67 -20.26 5.25 45.95
C ARG A 67 -21.04 5.89 47.08
N THR A 68 -22.00 5.11 47.60
CA THR A 68 -22.41 5.14 49.00
C THR A 68 -21.20 4.89 49.93
N PRO A 69 -21.15 5.49 51.12
CA PRO A 69 -19.98 5.44 51.99
C PRO A 69 -19.94 4.10 52.74
N THR A 70 -19.02 3.22 52.36
CA THR A 70 -18.60 2.14 53.26
C THR A 70 -17.09 2.00 53.15
N SER A 71 -16.40 2.55 54.15
CA SER A 71 -14.95 2.58 54.26
C SER A 71 -14.42 1.19 54.58
N VAL A 72 -13.57 0.64 53.71
CA VAL A 72 -12.58 -0.36 54.12
C VAL A 72 -11.25 0.04 53.50
N GLN A 73 -10.34 0.46 54.36
CA GLN A 73 -8.96 0.81 54.01
C GLN A 73 -8.22 -0.46 53.58
N LEU A 74 -7.59 -0.43 52.40
CA LEU A 74 -6.65 -1.48 51.99
C LEU A 74 -5.25 -0.89 51.85
N LEU A 75 -4.36 -1.50 52.62
CA LEU A 75 -2.95 -1.17 52.79
C LEU A 75 -2.17 -1.31 51.47
N SER A 76 -1.34 -0.31 51.24
CA SER A 76 -0.42 -0.18 50.12
C SER A 76 0.75 -1.17 50.26
N THR A 77 0.81 -2.17 49.39
CA THR A 77 2.01 -3.01 49.20
C THR A 77 2.83 -2.47 48.03
N ARG A 78 3.99 -1.88 48.38
CA ARG A 78 5.07 -1.50 47.47
C ARG A 78 5.64 -2.74 46.78
N PHE A 79 5.74 -2.71 45.45
CA PHE A 79 6.59 -3.61 44.67
C PHE A 79 7.92 -2.90 44.31
N PRO A 80 9.07 -3.59 44.33
CA PRO A 80 10.36 -3.01 43.97
C PRO A 80 10.57 -2.97 42.44
N PRO A 81 11.45 -2.08 41.93
CA PRO A 81 11.73 -1.97 40.50
C PRO A 81 12.60 -3.14 40.02
N SER A 82 12.17 -3.82 38.95
CA SER A 82 12.98 -4.84 38.29
C SER A 82 13.97 -4.19 37.31
N SER A 83 15.24 -4.55 37.48
CA SER A 83 16.36 -4.20 36.62
C SER A 83 16.35 -5.06 35.34
N SER A 84 16.29 -4.40 34.18
CA SER A 84 16.52 -5.01 32.86
C SER A 84 17.99 -5.40 32.65
N PRO A 85 18.30 -6.64 32.22
CA PRO A 85 19.61 -6.95 31.68
C PRO A 85 19.64 -6.73 30.16
N VAL A 86 20.64 -5.96 29.74
CA VAL A 86 21.05 -5.69 28.35
C VAL A 86 21.32 -7.01 27.62
N LYS A 87 20.64 -7.25 26.50
CA LYS A 87 20.94 -8.39 25.60
C LYS A 87 22.06 -8.00 24.64
N LYS A 88 23.18 -8.65 24.91
CA LYS A 88 24.46 -8.78 24.20
C LYS A 88 24.27 -9.39 22.80
N ASP A 89 24.95 -8.80 21.83
CA ASP A 89 25.09 -9.30 20.46
C ASP A 89 25.73 -10.69 20.43
N SER A 90 25.11 -11.62 19.70
CA SER A 90 25.69 -12.92 19.38
C SER A 90 25.92 -13.02 17.87
N ALA A 91 27.12 -12.65 17.44
CA ALA A 91 27.70 -13.08 16.19
C ALA A 91 27.98 -14.58 16.27
N SER A 92 27.41 -15.37 15.36
CA SER A 92 27.64 -16.81 15.24
C SER A 92 28.87 -17.08 14.38
N SER A 93 30.06 -16.93 14.96
CA SER A 93 31.26 -17.57 14.41
C SER A 93 31.23 -19.06 14.76
N LYS A 94 31.21 -19.88 13.70
CA LYS A 94 31.40 -21.33 13.74
C LYS A 94 32.78 -21.63 14.31
N THR A 95 32.84 -22.05 15.57
CA THR A 95 34.04 -22.64 16.16
C THR A 95 33.81 -24.13 16.34
N ILE A 96 34.41 -24.88 15.43
CA ILE A 96 34.71 -26.31 15.58
C ILE A 96 35.69 -26.40 16.75
N LEU A 97 35.31 -27.09 17.83
CA LEU A 97 36.27 -27.56 18.84
C LEU A 97 36.00 -29.03 19.21
N PRO A 98 37.07 -29.76 19.55
CA PRO A 98 37.12 -31.21 19.50
C PRO A 98 36.79 -31.87 20.83
N LEU A 99 36.31 -33.11 20.73
CA LEU A 99 36.79 -34.28 21.46
C LEU A 99 37.56 -33.99 22.77
N LEU A 100 36.85 -34.01 23.90
CA LEU A 100 37.44 -34.36 25.19
C LEU A 100 36.64 -35.51 25.79
N GLN A 101 37.21 -36.69 25.58
CA GLN A 101 36.94 -37.92 26.30
C GLN A 101 37.29 -37.75 27.78
N GLY A 102 36.49 -38.37 28.65
CA GLY A 102 36.98 -38.94 29.91
C GLY A 102 36.59 -38.21 31.19
N LEU A 103 35.41 -38.55 31.72
CA LEU A 103 35.17 -38.63 33.18
C LEU A 103 33.94 -39.53 33.43
N PRO A 104 34.09 -40.70 34.07
CA PRO A 104 32.97 -41.54 34.47
C PRO A 104 32.53 -41.13 35.87
N LEU A 105 31.60 -40.18 35.97
CA LEU A 105 30.87 -39.97 37.22
C LEU A 105 29.65 -40.89 37.25
N LEU A 106 29.93 -42.07 37.78
CA LEU A 106 29.02 -43.03 38.36
C LEU A 106 28.20 -42.33 39.46
N LEU A 107 27.01 -41.85 39.13
CA LEU A 107 26.02 -41.44 40.12
C LEU A 107 24.78 -42.30 39.92
N ASP A 108 24.44 -43.02 40.98
CA ASP A 108 23.50 -44.13 41.03
C ASP A 108 22.13 -43.81 40.40
N SER A 109 21.79 -44.62 39.39
CA SER A 109 20.45 -44.71 38.82
C SER A 109 19.47 -45.22 39.88
N PRO A 110 18.46 -44.42 40.30
CA PRO A 110 17.38 -44.94 41.10
C PRO A 110 16.48 -45.79 40.21
N THR A 111 16.29 -47.01 40.68
CA THR A 111 15.40 -48.05 40.19
C THR A 111 13.99 -47.52 39.91
N LEU A 112 13.61 -47.54 38.63
CA LEU A 112 12.39 -48.17 38.13
C LEU A 112 11.16 -48.11 39.07
N THR A 113 10.49 -46.95 39.13
CA THR A 113 9.07 -46.88 39.50
C THR A 113 8.25 -46.61 38.26
N ASP A 114 7.76 -47.70 37.69
CA ASP A 114 6.82 -47.79 36.58
C ASP A 114 5.45 -47.29 37.07
N GLY A 115 5.11 -46.03 36.80
CA GLY A 115 3.79 -45.48 37.14
C GLY A 115 3.73 -43.97 37.41
N SER A 116 3.89 -43.12 36.39
CA SER A 116 3.35 -41.73 36.42
C SER A 116 3.33 -41.02 35.04
N THR A 117 2.99 -41.72 33.96
CA THR A 117 2.95 -41.16 32.59
C THR A 117 1.82 -40.15 32.31
N GLU A 118 0.97 -39.82 33.28
CA GLU A 118 -0.18 -38.92 33.05
C GLU A 118 0.11 -37.44 33.32
N THR A 119 1.21 -37.08 34.00
CA THR A 119 1.46 -35.67 34.35
C THR A 119 2.16 -34.87 33.23
N ASP A 120 2.81 -35.54 32.28
CA ASP A 120 3.55 -34.88 31.19
C ASP A 120 2.66 -34.43 30.00
N GLN A 121 1.51 -35.07 29.79
CA GLN A 121 0.62 -34.71 28.67
C GLN A 121 0.02 -33.30 28.82
N SER A 122 -0.22 -32.87 30.06
CA SER A 122 -0.72 -31.52 30.36
C SER A 122 0.27 -30.42 29.96
N GLY A 123 1.58 -30.68 30.13
CA GLY A 123 2.63 -29.74 29.77
C GLY A 123 2.80 -29.59 28.25
N GLU A 124 2.64 -30.68 27.50
CA GLU A 124 2.71 -30.65 26.02
C GLU A 124 1.53 -29.90 25.40
N GLU A 125 0.32 -30.07 25.93
CA GLU A 125 -0.84 -29.34 25.45
C GLU A 125 -0.70 -27.82 25.69
N ALA A 126 -0.21 -27.41 26.86
CA ALA A 126 0.05 -26.00 27.16
C ALA A 126 1.09 -25.40 26.19
N LYS A 127 2.19 -26.12 25.91
CA LYS A 127 3.20 -25.71 24.92
C LYS A 127 2.59 -25.57 23.52
N LEU A 128 1.73 -26.50 23.10
CA LEU A 128 1.02 -26.44 21.82
C LEU A 128 0.09 -25.24 21.74
N ARG A 129 -0.64 -24.92 22.82
CA ARG A 129 -1.51 -23.72 22.88
C ARG A 129 -0.70 -22.44 22.74
N VAL A 130 0.40 -22.29 23.47
CA VAL A 130 1.30 -21.13 23.34
C VAL A 130 1.88 -21.01 21.94
N SER A 131 2.27 -22.13 21.33
CA SER A 131 2.81 -22.15 19.95
C SER A 131 1.76 -21.71 18.91
N ARG A 132 0.51 -22.19 19.04
CA ARG A 132 -0.62 -21.77 18.18
C ARG A 132 -0.91 -20.29 18.33
N GLU A 133 -0.92 -19.77 19.56
CA GLU A 133 -1.15 -18.34 19.82
C GLU A 133 -0.02 -17.47 19.26
N ARG A 134 1.24 -17.87 19.45
CA ARG A 134 2.39 -17.20 18.84
C ARG A 134 2.27 -17.15 17.31
N ASN A 135 1.86 -18.25 16.69
CA ASN A 135 1.66 -18.31 15.24
C ASN A 135 0.53 -17.37 14.78
N ARG A 136 -0.58 -17.34 15.51
CA ARG A 136 -1.71 -16.43 15.27
C ARG A 136 -1.26 -14.96 15.31
N LEU A 137 -0.54 -14.57 16.36
CA LEU A 137 -0.01 -13.21 16.51
C LEU A 137 0.99 -12.86 15.41
N HIS A 138 1.88 -13.79 15.03
CA HIS A 138 2.82 -13.58 13.94
C HIS A 138 2.11 -13.37 12.60
N ALA A 139 1.08 -14.17 12.31
CA ALA A 139 0.26 -14.03 11.13
C ALA A 139 -0.49 -12.68 11.12
N GLN A 140 -1.05 -12.26 12.26
CA GLN A 140 -1.70 -10.96 12.41
C GLN A 140 -0.73 -9.81 12.16
N ARG A 141 0.44 -9.80 12.80
CA ARG A 141 1.47 -8.77 12.58
C ARG A 141 1.91 -8.70 11.13
N THR A 142 2.06 -9.84 10.47
CA THR A 142 2.41 -9.89 9.04
C THR A 142 1.31 -9.31 8.17
N ARG A 143 0.03 -9.55 8.50
CA ARG A 143 -1.11 -8.94 7.78
C ARG A 143 -1.15 -7.43 7.99
N ILE A 144 -0.92 -6.96 9.21
CA ILE A 144 -0.88 -5.53 9.56
C ILE A 144 0.22 -4.83 8.76
N ARG A 145 1.48 -5.31 8.83
CA ARG A 145 2.60 -4.72 8.07
C ARG A 145 2.36 -4.66 6.56
N LYS A 146 1.72 -5.70 6.00
CA LYS A 146 1.37 -5.72 4.58
C LYS A 146 0.28 -4.72 4.21
N ARG A 147 -0.69 -4.51 5.10
CA ARG A 147 -1.73 -3.49 4.94
C ARG A 147 -1.10 -2.10 4.99
N GLU A 148 -0.31 -1.82 6.02
CA GLU A 148 0.41 -0.55 6.18
C GLU A 148 1.30 -0.24 4.98
N LEU A 149 2.02 -1.24 4.44
CA LEU A 149 2.82 -1.06 3.23
C LEU A 149 1.97 -0.65 2.01
N LEU A 150 0.83 -1.32 1.80
CA LEU A 150 -0.06 -0.98 0.68
C LEU A 150 -0.72 0.39 0.86
N GLU A 151 -1.08 0.74 2.08
CA GLU A 151 -1.62 2.06 2.44
C GLU A 151 -0.58 3.16 2.20
N SER A 152 0.65 2.98 2.67
CA SER A 152 1.77 3.90 2.42
C SER A 152 2.07 4.06 0.93
N LEU A 153 1.99 2.99 0.13
CA LEU A 153 2.15 3.09 -1.33
C LEU A 153 1.01 3.89 -1.98
N LYS A 154 -0.25 3.69 -1.54
CA LYS A 154 -1.39 4.47 -2.03
C LYS A 154 -1.26 5.95 -1.72
N GLU A 155 -0.93 6.30 -0.47
CA GLU A 155 -0.67 7.68 -0.05
C GLU A 155 0.46 8.29 -0.88
N ARG A 156 1.55 7.52 -1.13
CA ARG A 156 2.67 8.01 -1.93
C ARG A 156 2.29 8.24 -3.40
N ILE A 157 1.48 7.37 -3.98
CA ILE A 157 0.95 7.55 -5.35
C ILE A 157 0.13 8.84 -5.41
N GLN A 158 -0.80 9.03 -4.46
CA GLN A 158 -1.64 10.22 -4.41
C GLN A 158 -0.80 11.50 -4.28
N ALA A 159 0.15 11.53 -3.35
CA ALA A 159 1.03 12.70 -3.17
C ALA A 159 1.85 13.03 -4.42
N LEU A 160 2.33 12.02 -5.15
CA LEU A 160 3.06 12.23 -6.41
C LEU A 160 2.16 12.72 -7.53
N GLN A 161 0.90 12.26 -7.58
CA GLN A 161 -0.10 12.75 -8.54
C GLN A 161 -0.47 14.21 -8.27
N ASP A 162 -0.68 14.57 -7.00
CA ASP A 162 -0.97 15.95 -6.59
C ASP A 162 0.21 16.86 -6.97
N GLU A 163 1.44 16.39 -6.71
CA GLU A 163 2.64 17.11 -7.11
C GLU A 163 2.75 17.28 -8.64
N PHE A 164 2.47 16.21 -9.40
CA PHE A 164 2.46 16.28 -10.86
C PHE A 164 1.50 17.35 -11.37
N GLN A 165 0.29 17.43 -10.82
CA GLN A 165 -0.69 18.44 -11.18
C GLN A 165 -0.20 19.86 -10.87
N LEU A 166 0.42 20.06 -9.70
CA LEU A 166 0.99 21.35 -9.32
C LEU A 166 2.12 21.78 -10.27
N LEU A 167 3.05 20.86 -10.55
CA LEU A 167 4.16 21.11 -11.48
C LEU A 167 3.65 21.42 -12.89
N LYS A 168 2.58 20.77 -13.33
CA LYS A 168 1.95 21.02 -14.63
C LYS A 168 1.36 22.43 -14.69
N GLN A 169 0.61 22.84 -13.67
CA GLN A 169 0.07 24.20 -13.59
C GLN A 169 1.18 25.26 -13.62
N ALA A 170 2.26 25.03 -12.86
CA ALA A 170 3.42 25.92 -12.87
C ALA A 170 4.07 25.97 -14.26
N TYR A 171 4.27 24.82 -14.90
CA TYR A 171 4.81 24.73 -16.25
C TYR A 171 3.97 25.50 -17.27
N ASP A 172 2.63 25.35 -17.24
CA ASP A 172 1.71 26.05 -18.13
C ASP A 172 1.75 27.58 -17.90
N PHE A 173 1.87 28.00 -16.64
CA PHE A 173 2.04 29.41 -16.27
C PHE A 173 3.33 29.99 -16.85
N TYR A 174 4.47 29.34 -16.65
CA TYR A 174 5.75 29.82 -17.18
C TYR A 174 5.82 29.76 -18.70
N THR A 175 5.26 28.71 -19.31
CA THR A 175 5.14 28.62 -20.76
C THR A 175 4.38 29.84 -21.30
N THR A 176 3.22 30.16 -20.71
CA THR A 176 2.45 31.36 -21.05
C THR A 176 3.25 32.64 -20.86
N ALA A 177 3.97 32.77 -19.74
CA ALA A 177 4.81 33.93 -19.47
C ALA A 177 5.87 34.12 -20.56
N VAL A 178 6.52 33.04 -21.01
CA VAL A 178 7.49 33.15 -22.10
C VAL A 178 6.83 33.57 -23.42
N TRP A 179 5.65 33.03 -23.75
CA TRP A 179 4.90 33.47 -24.93
C TRP A 179 4.58 34.97 -24.89
N LEU A 180 4.18 35.49 -23.73
CA LEU A 180 3.91 36.93 -23.56
C LEU A 180 5.17 37.78 -23.71
N VAL A 181 6.30 37.35 -23.13
CA VAL A 181 7.60 38.02 -23.32
C VAL A 181 7.99 38.02 -24.80
N ARG A 182 7.79 36.91 -25.52
CA ARG A 182 8.06 36.81 -26.96
C ARG A 182 7.20 37.77 -27.79
N LEU A 183 5.93 37.97 -27.42
CA LEU A 183 5.04 38.90 -28.11
C LEU A 183 5.37 40.37 -27.82
N GLY A 184 5.83 40.67 -26.61
CA GLY A 184 6.16 42.03 -26.18
C GLY A 184 7.51 42.55 -26.69
N HIS A 185 8.36 41.69 -27.26
CA HIS A 185 9.74 42.06 -27.56
C HIS A 185 10.05 42.22 -29.06
N VAL A 186 10.62 43.37 -29.39
CA VAL A 186 11.10 43.77 -30.72
C VAL A 186 12.40 43.00 -31.00
N HIS A 187 12.28 41.84 -31.64
CA HIS A 187 13.26 40.99 -32.36
C HIS A 187 14.71 40.74 -31.88
N ASP A 188 15.27 41.38 -30.85
CA ASP A 188 16.72 41.35 -30.62
C ASP A 188 17.19 40.58 -29.36
N ILE A 189 16.32 39.85 -28.65
CA ILE A 189 16.76 39.01 -27.51
C ILE A 189 17.05 37.55 -27.94
N PRO A 190 18.29 37.06 -27.76
CA PRO A 190 18.71 35.68 -28.08
C PRO A 190 17.95 34.55 -27.35
N CYS A 191 17.15 34.87 -26.32
CA CYS A 191 16.38 33.88 -25.56
C CYS A 191 15.36 33.11 -26.40
N GLY A 192 14.87 33.68 -27.51
CA GLY A 192 13.85 33.04 -28.34
C GLY A 192 14.27 31.70 -28.96
N LEU A 193 15.55 31.57 -29.34
CA LEU A 193 16.05 30.38 -30.05
C LEU A 193 16.20 29.15 -29.14
N LYS A 194 16.63 29.35 -27.88
CA LYS A 194 16.70 28.25 -26.91
C LYS A 194 15.30 27.74 -26.54
N LEU A 195 14.31 28.62 -26.60
CA LEU A 195 12.96 28.26 -26.17
C LEU A 195 12.17 27.49 -27.22
N GLU A 196 12.43 27.72 -28.51
CA GLU A 196 11.81 26.96 -29.60
C GLU A 196 12.23 25.48 -29.55
N GLN A 197 13.48 25.21 -29.14
CA GLN A 197 13.97 23.85 -28.90
C GLN A 197 13.26 23.16 -27.71
N VAL A 198 12.78 23.93 -26.73
CA VAL A 198 12.03 23.44 -25.57
C VAL A 198 10.52 23.42 -25.83
N GLY A 199 9.98 24.24 -26.74
CA GLY A 199 8.54 24.41 -26.96
C GLY A 199 7.89 23.44 -27.96
N VAL A 200 8.67 22.82 -28.84
CA VAL A 200 8.14 21.99 -29.96
C VAL A 200 8.20 20.48 -29.65
N SER A 201 9.09 20.05 -28.75
CA SER A 201 9.22 18.64 -28.35
C SER A 201 8.26 18.20 -27.23
N THR A 202 7.33 19.06 -26.80
CA THR A 202 6.91 19.09 -25.40
C THR A 202 5.43 18.91 -25.08
N ILE A 203 4.56 18.78 -26.09
CA ILE A 203 3.11 18.61 -25.86
C ILE A 203 2.71 17.14 -25.72
N GLU A 204 3.53 16.22 -26.20
CA GLU A 204 3.22 14.80 -26.11
C GLU A 204 4.37 14.14 -25.34
N ASP A 205 4.12 13.76 -24.08
CA ASP A 205 4.89 12.74 -23.36
C ASP A 205 4.75 11.43 -24.17
N ARG A 206 5.43 11.39 -25.32
CA ARG A 206 5.61 10.20 -26.11
C ARG A 206 6.82 9.48 -25.53
N ASP A 207 6.67 8.19 -25.35
CA ASP A 207 7.83 7.32 -25.12
C ASP A 207 8.77 7.36 -26.34
N GLU A 208 9.93 6.72 -26.25
CA GLU A 208 10.90 6.67 -27.37
C GLU A 208 10.29 6.02 -28.63
N GLU A 209 9.20 5.29 -28.46
CA GLU A 209 8.40 4.66 -29.51
C GLU A 209 7.30 5.58 -30.10
N GLY A 210 7.19 6.82 -29.64
CA GLY A 210 6.23 7.78 -30.19
C GLY A 210 4.77 7.53 -29.75
N GLN A 211 4.52 6.67 -28.77
CA GLN A 211 3.19 6.39 -28.25
C GLN A 211 2.82 7.37 -27.14
N LEU A 212 1.64 7.97 -27.28
CA LEU A 212 1.06 8.81 -26.22
C LEU A 212 0.90 7.96 -24.97
N TYR A 213 1.61 8.34 -23.90
CA TYR A 213 1.49 7.66 -22.62
C TYR A 213 0.05 7.83 -22.10
N GLU A 214 -0.81 6.83 -22.32
CA GLU A 214 -2.20 6.74 -21.85
C GLU A 214 -2.20 6.63 -20.29
N SER A 215 -1.87 7.72 -19.61
CA SER A 215 -1.74 7.82 -18.14
C SER A 215 -3.03 7.50 -17.37
N LEU A 216 -4.17 7.32 -18.04
CA LEU A 216 -5.49 7.22 -17.41
C LEU A 216 -6.00 5.79 -17.20
N LYS A 217 -5.39 4.75 -17.76
CA LYS A 217 -5.87 3.37 -17.54
C LYS A 217 -5.39 2.73 -16.23
N MET A 218 -4.33 3.25 -15.59
CA MET A 218 -3.74 2.58 -14.43
C MET A 218 -4.54 2.78 -13.12
N THR A 219 -5.25 3.90 -12.97
CA THR A 219 -6.14 4.12 -11.82
C THR A 219 -7.43 3.30 -11.90
N SER A 220 -7.93 3.01 -13.10
CA SER A 220 -9.14 2.18 -13.27
C SER A 220 -8.94 0.72 -12.83
N CYS A 221 -7.73 0.17 -12.91
CA CYS A 221 -7.46 -1.22 -12.51
C CYS A 221 -7.20 -1.41 -11.01
N LEU A 222 -6.92 -0.34 -10.25
CA LEU A 222 -6.74 -0.42 -8.79
C LEU A 222 -8.07 -0.30 -8.02
N GLN A 223 -9.12 0.15 -8.71
CA GLN A 223 -10.50 0.18 -8.22
C GLN A 223 -11.29 -1.03 -8.72
N GLU A 224 -10.64 -2.19 -8.90
CA GLU A 224 -11.36 -3.45 -8.80
C GLU A 224 -11.76 -3.63 -7.33
N SER A 225 -12.89 -3.01 -7.02
CA SER A 225 -13.83 -3.42 -5.99
C SER A 225 -13.78 -4.94 -5.79
N ASP A 226 -13.78 -5.38 -4.54
CA ASP A 226 -14.09 -6.75 -4.08
C ASP A 226 -15.52 -7.15 -4.52
N CYS A 227 -15.80 -7.05 -5.82
CA CYS A 227 -16.97 -7.62 -6.44
C CYS A 227 -16.79 -9.12 -6.30
N ASP A 228 -17.54 -9.67 -5.35
CA ASP A 228 -17.67 -11.09 -5.09
C ASP A 228 -17.58 -11.90 -6.39
N ASP A 229 -16.71 -12.90 -6.31
CA ASP A 229 -16.51 -14.05 -7.18
C ASP A 229 -17.85 -14.72 -7.54
N LYS A 230 -18.67 -14.05 -8.34
CA LYS A 230 -19.67 -14.71 -9.18
C LYS A 230 -18.88 -15.34 -10.30
N THR A 231 -18.46 -16.56 -10.04
CA THR A 231 -18.04 -17.58 -11.01
C THR A 231 -19.04 -17.64 -12.16
N HIS A 232 -18.93 -16.74 -13.14
CA HIS A 232 -19.30 -17.05 -14.50
C HIS A 232 -18.10 -17.73 -15.12
N GLU A 233 -18.03 -19.05 -14.92
CA GLU A 233 -17.31 -19.90 -15.87
C GLU A 233 -18.02 -19.80 -17.20
N GLN A 234 -17.66 -18.79 -17.99
CA GLN A 234 -17.95 -18.77 -19.40
C GLN A 234 -16.62 -19.02 -20.11
N GLU A 235 -16.32 -20.30 -20.31
CA GLU A 235 -15.38 -20.77 -21.31
C GLU A 235 -15.68 -20.03 -22.62
N LYS A 236 -14.81 -19.10 -22.98
CA LYS A 236 -14.81 -18.45 -24.29
C LYS A 236 -13.38 -18.06 -24.61
N ASP A 237 -12.57 -19.09 -24.84
CA ASP A 237 -11.30 -18.94 -25.53
C ASP A 237 -11.18 -20.05 -26.59
N CYS A 238 -11.83 -19.82 -27.71
CA CYS A 238 -11.61 -20.52 -28.98
C CYS A 238 -11.71 -19.48 -30.10
N THR A 239 -10.68 -18.65 -30.21
CA THR A 239 -10.45 -17.67 -31.28
C THR A 239 -8.97 -17.31 -31.13
N GLU A 240 -8.04 -17.52 -32.05
CA GLU A 240 -8.08 -17.84 -33.47
C GLU A 240 -6.76 -18.54 -33.80
N MET A 241 -6.81 -19.68 -34.50
CA MET A 241 -5.74 -20.12 -35.40
C MET A 241 -6.42 -20.55 -36.70
N LYS A 242 -6.71 -19.53 -37.50
CA LYS A 242 -6.58 -19.54 -38.98
C LYS A 242 -5.20 -20.11 -39.33
N ASP A 243 -4.96 -20.97 -40.33
CA ASP A 243 -5.72 -21.37 -41.50
C ASP A 243 -5.33 -22.82 -41.81
N ASN A 244 -6.31 -23.73 -41.87
CA ASN A 244 -6.19 -24.95 -42.66
C ASN A 244 -7.60 -25.34 -43.06
N ASP A 245 -7.87 -25.17 -44.34
CA ASP A 245 -9.11 -25.53 -45.02
C ASP A 245 -9.25 -27.06 -45.01
N ASP A 246 -9.73 -27.63 -43.90
CA ASP A 246 -10.28 -28.98 -43.92
C ASP A 246 -11.74 -28.92 -43.47
N VAL A 247 -12.58 -29.26 -44.44
CA VAL A 247 -14.02 -29.11 -44.45
C VAL A 247 -14.62 -30.02 -43.37
N CYS A 248 -14.79 -29.49 -42.16
CA CYS A 248 -15.66 -30.11 -41.18
C CYS A 248 -17.10 -29.65 -41.45
N ALA A 249 -17.80 -30.43 -42.28
CA ALA A 249 -19.24 -30.35 -42.46
C ALA A 249 -19.95 -30.75 -41.16
N CYS A 250 -20.08 -29.82 -40.22
CA CYS A 250 -21.04 -29.95 -39.12
C CYS A 250 -22.43 -29.60 -39.68
N PRO A 251 -23.37 -30.57 -39.74
CA PRO A 251 -24.70 -30.32 -40.27
C PRO A 251 -25.44 -29.31 -39.38
N ASP A 252 -26.17 -28.41 -40.04
CA ASP A 252 -26.99 -27.34 -39.46
C ASP A 252 -27.77 -27.80 -38.21
N GLU A 253 -27.30 -27.37 -37.03
CA GLU A 253 -28.03 -27.51 -35.79
C GLU A 253 -29.25 -26.58 -35.81
N GLN A 254 -30.42 -27.20 -36.00
CA GLN A 254 -31.74 -26.60 -35.81
C GLN A 254 -31.84 -25.93 -34.44
N VAL A 255 -31.81 -24.60 -34.45
CA VAL A 255 -32.11 -23.76 -33.29
C VAL A 255 -33.59 -23.91 -32.97
N ASN A 256 -33.92 -24.65 -31.91
CA ASN A 256 -35.28 -24.72 -31.41
C ASN A 256 -35.77 -23.32 -30.99
N SER A 257 -36.99 -22.96 -31.42
CA SER A 257 -37.63 -21.64 -31.28
C SER A 257 -37.87 -21.16 -29.83
N ASN A 258 -37.44 -21.90 -28.82
CA ASN A 258 -37.59 -21.55 -27.40
C ASN A 258 -36.37 -20.85 -26.77
N GLY A 259 -35.32 -20.54 -27.54
CA GLY A 259 -34.15 -19.79 -27.04
C GLY A 259 -33.36 -20.47 -25.92
N LYS A 260 -33.73 -21.69 -25.54
CA LYS A 260 -32.99 -22.51 -24.57
C LYS A 260 -32.02 -23.37 -25.35
N ARG A 261 -30.73 -23.04 -25.23
CA ARG A 261 -29.62 -23.83 -25.76
C ARG A 261 -29.82 -25.29 -25.34
N PRO A 262 -29.80 -26.27 -26.25
CA PRO A 262 -29.76 -27.67 -25.86
C PRO A 262 -28.51 -27.85 -25.01
N TYR A 263 -28.68 -28.10 -23.71
CA TYR A 263 -27.60 -28.62 -22.91
C TYR A 263 -27.26 -29.96 -23.57
N LEU A 264 -26.16 -29.99 -24.33
CA LEU A 264 -25.51 -31.22 -24.72
C LEU A 264 -25.32 -32.00 -23.42
N SER A 265 -26.15 -33.02 -23.23
CA SER A 265 -26.05 -33.99 -22.16
C SER A 265 -24.74 -34.74 -22.36
N THR A 266 -23.67 -34.15 -21.85
CA THR A 266 -22.40 -34.84 -21.67
C THR A 266 -22.64 -35.90 -20.61
N ASP A 267 -22.81 -37.14 -21.07
CA ASP A 267 -22.93 -38.38 -20.29
C ASP A 267 -21.73 -38.60 -19.31
N THR A 268 -20.76 -37.69 -19.29
CA THR A 268 -19.67 -37.59 -18.33
C THR A 268 -20.13 -37.21 -16.92
N GLY A 269 -21.34 -36.69 -16.73
CA GLY A 269 -21.88 -36.30 -15.42
C GLY A 269 -22.13 -37.46 -14.43
N SER A 270 -22.32 -38.68 -14.92
CA SER A 270 -22.68 -39.83 -14.07
C SER A 270 -21.49 -40.40 -13.26
N LYS A 271 -20.25 -40.25 -13.74
CA LYS A 271 -19.06 -40.71 -13.00
C LYS A 271 -18.67 -39.82 -11.82
N MET A 272 -19.11 -38.55 -11.77
CA MET A 272 -18.76 -37.64 -10.69
C MET A 272 -19.50 -37.90 -9.36
N LEU A 273 -20.64 -38.60 -9.42
CA LEU A 273 -21.42 -38.95 -8.23
C LEU A 273 -20.82 -40.14 -7.44
N SER A 274 -19.85 -40.84 -8.05
CA SER A 274 -19.20 -42.03 -7.47
C SER A 274 -17.84 -41.75 -6.81
N CYS A 275 -17.38 -40.49 -6.78
CA CYS A 275 -16.13 -40.16 -6.11
C CYS A 275 -16.23 -40.48 -4.61
N SER A 276 -15.31 -41.32 -4.13
CA SER A 276 -15.19 -41.67 -2.72
C SER A 276 -15.15 -40.40 -1.84
N LYS A 277 -15.64 -40.49 -0.60
CA LYS A 277 -15.55 -39.39 0.38
C LYS A 277 -14.13 -38.84 0.48
N GLU A 278 -13.14 -39.72 0.40
CA GLU A 278 -11.72 -39.35 0.42
C GLU A 278 -11.31 -38.56 -0.82
N GLU A 279 -11.77 -38.96 -2.01
CA GLU A 279 -11.47 -38.29 -3.27
C GLU A 279 -12.09 -36.89 -3.32
N ARG A 280 -13.34 -36.74 -2.85
CA ARG A 280 -13.97 -35.43 -2.68
C ARG A 280 -13.17 -34.52 -1.75
N GLU A 281 -12.61 -35.06 -0.67
CA GLU A 281 -11.76 -34.31 0.24
C GLU A 281 -10.42 -33.92 -0.40
N ARG A 282 -9.79 -34.82 -1.17
CA ARG A 282 -8.60 -34.50 -1.96
C ARG A 282 -8.88 -33.36 -2.95
N MET A 283 -9.97 -33.42 -3.70
CA MET A 283 -10.37 -32.37 -4.63
C MET A 283 -10.61 -31.02 -3.92
N ARG A 284 -11.26 -31.01 -2.75
CA ARG A 284 -11.46 -29.78 -1.96
C ARG A 284 -10.14 -29.16 -1.53
N ARG A 285 -9.20 -29.96 -1.04
CA ARG A 285 -7.86 -29.51 -0.64
C ARG A 285 -7.08 -28.96 -1.83
N GLU A 286 -7.15 -29.63 -2.98
CA GLU A 286 -6.47 -29.19 -4.18
C GLU A 286 -7.03 -27.89 -4.74
N ARG A 287 -8.37 -27.77 -4.80
CA ARG A 287 -9.03 -26.50 -5.14
C ARG A 287 -8.64 -25.37 -4.19
N ASN A 288 -8.59 -25.65 -2.88
CA ASN A 288 -8.17 -24.65 -1.89
C ASN A 288 -6.69 -24.23 -2.07
N ARG A 289 -5.79 -25.17 -2.39
CA ARG A 289 -4.39 -24.88 -2.71
C ARG A 289 -4.27 -23.98 -3.94
N LEU A 290 -4.99 -24.31 -5.01
CA LEU A 290 -5.02 -23.51 -6.25
C LEU A 290 -5.57 -22.10 -5.99
N HIS A 291 -6.70 -21.99 -5.26
CA HIS A 291 -7.28 -20.70 -4.89
C HIS A 291 -6.29 -19.86 -4.06
N ALA A 292 -5.65 -20.47 -3.06
CA ALA A 292 -4.62 -19.79 -2.26
C ALA A 292 -3.43 -19.32 -3.11
N ARG A 293 -2.98 -20.13 -4.09
CA ARG A 293 -1.91 -19.75 -5.02
C ARG A 293 -2.32 -18.57 -5.89
N ARG A 294 -3.51 -18.61 -6.50
CA ARG A 294 -4.06 -17.51 -7.31
C ARG A 294 -4.20 -16.22 -6.50
N ALA A 295 -4.75 -16.30 -5.29
CA ALA A 295 -4.91 -15.14 -4.41
C ALA A 295 -3.55 -14.53 -4.01
N ARG A 296 -2.53 -15.34 -3.74
CA ARG A 296 -1.17 -14.86 -3.46
C ARG A 296 -0.56 -14.16 -4.68
N LEU A 297 -0.74 -14.73 -5.87
CA LEU A 297 -0.23 -14.15 -7.12
C LEU A 297 -0.90 -12.80 -7.42
N ARG A 298 -2.23 -12.71 -7.30
CA ARG A 298 -2.97 -11.43 -7.46
C ARG A 298 -2.45 -10.36 -6.51
N LYS A 299 -2.28 -10.68 -5.22
CA LYS A 299 -1.73 -9.75 -4.22
C LYS A 299 -0.29 -9.33 -4.52
N LYS A 300 0.54 -10.27 -5.00
CA LYS A 300 1.92 -9.97 -5.41
C LYS A 300 1.93 -8.97 -6.59
N LEU A 301 1.12 -9.24 -7.61
CA LEU A 301 0.99 -8.39 -8.79
C LEU A 301 0.48 -6.98 -8.43
N VAL A 302 -0.50 -6.86 -7.53
CA VAL A 302 -0.98 -5.55 -7.04
C VAL A 302 0.17 -4.77 -6.38
N LEU A 303 0.95 -5.41 -5.50
CA LEU A 303 2.08 -4.76 -4.85
C LEU A 303 3.14 -4.30 -5.85
N GLU A 304 3.52 -5.16 -6.81
CA GLU A 304 4.49 -4.83 -7.86
C GLU A 304 4.00 -3.67 -8.73
N LYS A 305 2.72 -3.69 -9.15
CA LYS A 305 2.13 -2.58 -9.91
C LYS A 305 2.10 -1.26 -9.13
N SER A 306 1.78 -1.29 -7.83
CA SER A 306 1.82 -0.09 -6.99
C SER A 306 3.24 0.46 -6.83
N GLN A 307 4.25 -0.41 -6.70
CA GLN A 307 5.65 0.01 -6.66
C GLN A 307 6.11 0.62 -7.98
N GLN A 308 5.74 0.01 -9.12
CA GLN A 308 6.01 0.55 -10.44
C GLN A 308 5.35 1.92 -10.64
N ALA A 309 4.09 2.08 -10.24
CA ALA A 309 3.39 3.37 -10.32
C ALA A 309 4.12 4.49 -9.56
N VAL A 310 4.64 4.20 -8.36
CA VAL A 310 5.44 5.16 -7.60
C VAL A 310 6.74 5.52 -8.32
N HIS A 311 7.39 4.55 -8.97
CA HIS A 311 8.60 4.79 -9.76
C HIS A 311 8.30 5.70 -10.95
N ASP A 312 7.33 5.35 -11.78
CA ASP A 312 6.98 6.09 -12.99
C ASP A 312 6.53 7.53 -12.68
N LEU A 313 5.74 7.72 -11.61
CA LEU A 313 5.32 9.06 -11.19
C LEU A 313 6.49 9.91 -10.69
N ARG A 314 7.48 9.33 -10.01
CA ARG A 314 8.69 10.06 -9.60
C ARG A 314 9.49 10.50 -10.81
N GLU A 315 9.66 9.62 -11.79
CA GLU A 315 10.37 9.92 -13.03
C GLU A 315 9.70 11.05 -13.81
N ARG A 316 8.38 10.99 -13.99
CA ARG A 316 7.60 12.06 -14.64
C ARG A 316 7.69 13.38 -13.88
N ASN A 317 7.59 13.37 -12.55
CA ASN A 317 7.76 14.59 -11.74
C ASN A 317 9.17 15.16 -11.89
N ASN A 318 10.20 14.32 -11.87
CA ASN A 318 11.58 14.76 -12.09
C ASN A 318 11.77 15.39 -13.47
N HIS A 319 11.21 14.77 -14.52
CA HIS A 319 11.26 15.32 -15.87
C HIS A 319 10.60 16.70 -15.95
N LEU A 320 9.41 16.85 -15.36
CA LEU A 320 8.67 18.11 -15.36
C LEU A 320 9.38 19.20 -14.55
N ARG A 321 10.00 18.85 -13.41
CA ARG A 321 10.85 19.78 -12.63
C ARG A 321 12.05 20.26 -13.45
N SER A 322 12.74 19.38 -14.16
CA SER A 322 13.87 19.74 -15.03
C SER A 322 13.44 20.72 -16.12
N ARG A 323 12.29 20.46 -16.77
CA ARG A 323 11.73 21.35 -17.79
C ARG A 323 11.32 22.71 -17.22
N LEU A 324 10.63 22.70 -16.09
CA LEU A 324 10.27 23.92 -15.37
C LEU A 324 11.51 24.74 -15.02
N SER A 325 12.58 24.10 -14.54
CA SER A 325 13.85 24.76 -14.25
C SER A 325 14.46 25.43 -15.49
N MET A 326 14.39 24.79 -16.66
CA MET A 326 14.87 25.40 -17.91
C MET A 326 14.06 26.64 -18.30
N LEU A 327 12.73 26.59 -18.18
CA LEU A 327 11.85 27.74 -18.46
C LEU A 327 12.13 28.90 -17.51
N VAL A 328 12.22 28.63 -16.21
CA VAL A 328 12.51 29.64 -15.19
C VAL A 328 13.89 30.27 -15.45
N SER A 329 14.92 29.47 -15.70
CA SER A 329 16.26 29.99 -16.05
C SER A 329 16.26 30.79 -17.35
N SER A 330 15.40 30.48 -18.32
CA SER A 330 15.30 31.27 -19.56
C SER A 330 14.67 32.65 -19.34
N ILE A 331 13.77 32.79 -18.36
CA ILE A 331 13.09 34.06 -18.06
C ILE A 331 13.98 34.94 -17.18
N TYR A 332 14.56 34.36 -16.13
CA TYR A 332 15.27 35.12 -15.08
C TYR A 332 16.80 35.02 -15.17
N GLY A 333 17.34 34.03 -15.88
CA GLY A 333 18.77 33.71 -15.86
C GLY A 333 19.65 34.48 -16.84
N LEU A 334 19.14 35.52 -17.52
CA LEU A 334 19.98 36.37 -18.37
C LEU A 334 20.64 37.54 -17.62
N GLU A 335 20.12 37.95 -16.47
CA GLU A 335 20.54 39.23 -15.86
C GLU A 335 21.73 39.11 -14.89
N THR A 336 22.15 37.90 -14.49
CA THR A 336 23.22 37.75 -13.49
C THR A 336 24.64 37.81 -14.03
N CYS A 337 24.85 38.07 -15.32
CA CYS A 337 26.20 38.12 -15.92
C CYS A 337 26.65 39.52 -16.37
N LEU A 338 25.84 40.58 -16.16
CA LEU A 338 26.10 41.89 -16.78
C LEU A 338 26.76 42.94 -15.86
N ASP A 339 26.95 42.68 -14.58
CA ASP A 339 27.57 43.65 -13.66
C ASP A 339 28.72 43.02 -12.87
N ASP A 340 29.81 42.66 -13.55
CA ASP A 340 31.13 42.59 -12.90
C ASP A 340 31.93 43.85 -13.26
N PRO A 341 31.72 44.97 -12.53
CA PRO A 341 32.40 46.24 -12.80
C PRO A 341 33.92 46.19 -12.55
N ASP A 342 34.44 45.12 -11.93
CA ASP A 342 35.86 44.99 -11.57
C ASP A 342 36.74 44.36 -12.68
N ALA A 343 36.17 43.96 -13.82
CA ALA A 343 36.97 43.49 -14.97
C ALA A 343 37.64 44.63 -15.78
N MET A 344 37.54 45.88 -15.33
CA MET A 344 38.12 47.07 -15.97
C MET A 344 39.26 47.72 -15.14
N SER A 345 39.93 46.97 -14.26
CA SER A 345 41.17 47.44 -13.59
C SER A 345 42.42 46.72 -14.06
#